data_AF-A0A3A3GKL9-F1
#
_entry.id   AF-A0A3A3GKL9-F1
#
_cell.length_a   1.000
_cell.length_b   1.000
_cell.length_c   1.000
_cell.angle_alpha   90.00
_cell.angle_beta   90.00
_cell.angle_gamma   90.00
#
_symmetry.space_group_name_H-M   'P 1'
#
loop_
_entity.id
_entity.type
_entity.pdbx_description
1 polymer ?
#
loop_
_entity_poly.entity_id
_entity_poly.type
_entity_poly.pdbx_seq_one_letter_code
_entity_poly.pdbx_strand_id
1 'polypeptide(L)'
;MKRILYLGEIGYHNAGDQVMWDVFRHQFNKHLQGSRFEVAGSLSGGADPLAFDAVVLGGGSLIAPTYLAKLAEADKGNKPYYIWGSGVDKLVSKKGLDAMLNGTPLPAKLIAQSIHSDVFQRARFTAVRGPLSQAFLQMGGVAAENIAVSGDPALLLTPEDAKPVSYEPPLPRDRPYIGINWGTAMNLVFGHDEASVEDKLVRAAKEWIRQGYSILMFVMWPHDIAASRRMMHKIGCKNRVRLFETVNPYQLMSIIGQCKFTVDFKLHAAVLSAVMRIPFIALGYRFKVFDFAASIDALPYVLSTDSSTLDQKLLQLSTRIEENYTDTVNEIDRQVFPYQKKKMLAEPFFRRLQKEVETN
;
A
#
# COMPACT_ATOMS: atom_id res chain seq x y z
N MET A 1 5.22 25.84 -20.87
CA MET A 1 4.66 25.00 -19.79
C MET A 1 5.53 23.77 -19.69
N LYS A 2 6.04 23.45 -18.49
CA LYS A 2 6.89 22.28 -18.23
C LYS A 2 6.00 21.05 -18.02
N ARG A 3 6.31 19.97 -18.71
CA ARG A 3 5.52 18.75 -18.78
C ARG A 3 6.17 17.66 -17.94
N ILE A 4 5.45 17.15 -16.95
CA ILE A 4 5.93 16.12 -16.03
C ILE A 4 5.21 14.81 -16.32
N LEU A 5 5.96 13.75 -16.56
CA LEU A 5 5.41 12.40 -16.67
C LEU A 5 5.36 11.74 -15.30
N TYR A 6 4.18 11.30 -14.88
CA TYR A 6 4.02 10.41 -13.74
C TYR A 6 3.81 8.98 -14.24
N LEU A 7 4.74 8.09 -13.93
CA LEU A 7 4.65 6.67 -14.22
C LEU A 7 3.94 5.94 -13.09
N GLY A 8 2.85 5.23 -13.40
CA GLY A 8 2.15 4.39 -12.42
C GLY A 8 0.99 3.59 -13.00
N GLU A 9 0.45 2.68 -12.19
CA GLU A 9 -0.64 1.75 -12.53
C GLU A 9 -2.01 2.47 -12.62
N ILE A 10 -2.17 3.38 -13.58
CA ILE A 10 -3.37 4.22 -13.71
C ILE A 10 -4.42 3.57 -14.62
N GLY A 11 -5.70 3.67 -14.24
CA GLY A 11 -6.83 3.30 -15.10
C GLY A 11 -7.40 1.89 -14.88
N TYR A 12 -6.87 1.10 -13.94
CA TYR A 12 -7.36 -0.26 -13.65
C TYR A 12 -8.57 -0.32 -12.70
N HIS A 13 -9.13 0.82 -12.31
CA HIS A 13 -10.14 0.93 -11.24
C HIS A 13 -9.72 0.21 -9.95
N ASN A 14 -8.41 0.22 -9.64
CA ASN A 14 -7.87 -0.26 -8.38
C ASN A 14 -7.81 0.91 -7.38
N ALA A 15 -8.47 0.78 -6.24
CA ALA A 15 -8.54 1.82 -5.22
C ALA A 15 -7.15 2.25 -4.72
N GLY A 16 -6.22 1.31 -4.63
CA GLY A 16 -4.84 1.54 -4.23
C GLY A 16 -4.07 2.38 -5.24
N ASP A 17 -4.09 1.99 -6.51
CA ASP A 17 -3.37 2.73 -7.54
C ASP A 17 -4.02 4.09 -7.83
N GLN A 18 -5.34 4.17 -7.73
CA GLN A 18 -6.10 5.42 -7.83
C GLN A 18 -5.68 6.40 -6.72
N VAL A 19 -5.57 5.96 -5.47
CA VAL A 19 -5.18 6.85 -4.37
C VAL A 19 -3.74 7.35 -4.51
N MET A 20 -2.83 6.52 -5.05
CA MET A 20 -1.45 6.97 -5.36
C MET A 20 -1.45 8.15 -6.33
N TRP A 21 -2.24 8.05 -7.39
CA TRP A 21 -2.35 9.09 -8.39
C TRP A 21 -3.05 10.34 -7.87
N ASP A 22 -4.16 10.19 -7.15
CA ASP A 22 -4.93 11.32 -6.62
C ASP A 22 -4.13 12.12 -5.61
N VAL A 23 -3.41 11.44 -4.70
CA VAL A 23 -2.51 12.11 -3.74
C VAL A 23 -1.40 12.85 -4.46
N PHE A 24 -0.75 12.24 -5.45
CA PHE A 24 0.31 12.91 -6.20
C PHE A 24 -0.23 14.17 -6.90
N ARG A 25 -1.35 14.07 -7.62
CA ARG A 25 -1.98 15.21 -8.31
C ARG A 25 -2.39 16.32 -7.35
N HIS A 26 -2.97 15.96 -6.20
CA HIS A 26 -3.36 16.94 -5.20
C HIS A 26 -2.15 17.74 -4.72
N GLN A 27 -1.06 17.05 -4.36
CA GLN A 27 0.16 17.72 -3.93
C GLN A 27 0.82 18.50 -5.07
N PHE A 28 0.82 17.97 -6.30
CA PHE A 28 1.33 18.65 -7.49
C PHE A 28 0.64 20.00 -7.69
N ASN A 29 -0.70 20.03 -7.70
CA ASN A 29 -1.48 21.25 -7.89
C ASN A 29 -1.35 22.23 -6.72
N LYS A 30 -1.08 21.72 -5.52
CA LYS A 30 -0.86 22.53 -4.32
C LYS A 30 0.50 23.22 -4.32
N HIS A 31 1.53 22.56 -4.83
CA HIS A 31 2.91 23.02 -4.74
C HIS A 31 3.43 23.68 -6.03
N LEU A 32 2.83 23.37 -7.19
CA LEU A 32 3.28 23.87 -8.50
C LEU A 32 2.16 24.67 -9.18
N GLN A 33 2.54 25.77 -9.81
CA GLN A 33 1.59 26.65 -10.50
C GLN A 33 1.15 26.04 -11.84
N GLY A 34 -0.15 25.81 -12.01
CA GLY A 34 -0.71 25.20 -13.23
C GLY A 34 -0.49 25.99 -14.53
N SER A 35 -0.18 27.29 -14.46
CA SER A 35 0.23 28.09 -15.63
C SER A 35 1.63 27.73 -16.13
N ARG A 36 2.47 27.16 -15.25
CA ARG A 36 3.87 26.83 -15.53
C ARG A 36 4.09 25.33 -15.69
N PHE A 37 3.29 24.51 -15.02
CA PHE A 37 3.48 23.05 -14.93
C PHE A 37 2.22 22.27 -15.31
N GLU A 38 2.42 21.19 -16.04
CA GLU A 38 1.39 20.16 -16.27
C GLU A 38 1.93 18.77 -15.90
N VAL A 39 1.04 17.89 -15.46
CA VAL A 39 1.37 16.48 -15.19
C VAL A 39 0.45 15.56 -16.00
N ALA A 40 1.05 14.57 -16.64
CA ALA A 40 0.34 13.47 -17.30
C ALA A 40 0.70 12.14 -16.62
N GLY A 41 -0.31 11.34 -16.30
CA GLY A 41 -0.14 9.99 -15.77
C GLY A 41 -0.12 8.96 -16.89
N SER A 42 0.80 7.99 -16.83
CA SER A 42 0.86 6.89 -17.80
C SER A 42 1.35 5.58 -17.17
N LEU A 43 0.86 4.47 -17.73
CA LEU A 43 1.46 3.14 -17.56
C LEU A 43 2.82 3.09 -18.27
N SER A 44 3.68 2.15 -17.85
CA SER A 44 5.00 1.98 -18.46
C SER A 44 4.93 1.68 -19.96
N GLY A 45 3.96 0.87 -20.41
CA GLY A 45 3.84 0.47 -21.82
C GLY A 45 3.41 1.58 -22.78
N GLY A 46 2.71 2.61 -22.29
CA GLY A 46 2.22 3.74 -23.09
C GLY A 46 3.05 5.01 -22.97
N ALA A 47 4.09 4.99 -22.15
CA ALA A 47 4.87 6.18 -21.84
C ALA A 47 6.08 6.33 -22.79
N ASP A 48 6.25 7.55 -23.33
CA ASP A 48 7.51 8.04 -23.88
C ASP A 48 8.12 9.06 -22.89
N PRO A 49 9.12 8.65 -22.08
CA PRO A 49 9.80 9.54 -21.15
C PRO A 49 10.45 10.76 -21.80
N LEU A 50 10.85 10.66 -23.07
CA LEU A 50 11.62 11.70 -23.76
C LEU A 50 10.74 12.88 -24.21
N ALA A 51 9.44 12.65 -24.34
CA ALA A 51 8.44 13.66 -24.68
C ALA A 51 8.15 14.65 -23.53
N PHE A 52 8.73 14.45 -22.35
CA PHE A 52 8.50 15.24 -21.14
C PHE A 52 9.77 15.96 -20.67
N ASP A 53 9.61 16.95 -19.81
CA ASP A 53 10.72 17.70 -19.20
C ASP A 53 11.30 16.97 -17.98
N ALA A 54 10.49 16.17 -17.28
CA ALA A 54 10.92 15.33 -16.18
C ALA A 54 10.01 14.10 -16.00
N VAL A 55 10.53 13.08 -15.32
CA VAL A 55 9.82 11.81 -15.07
C VAL A 55 9.75 11.52 -13.57
N VAL A 56 8.59 11.09 -13.11
CA VAL A 56 8.35 10.68 -11.72
C VAL A 56 7.91 9.23 -11.73
N LEU A 57 8.68 8.35 -11.10
CA LEU A 57 8.21 7.02 -10.73
C LEU A 57 7.25 7.18 -9.55
N GLY A 58 5.98 6.89 -9.78
CA GLY A 58 4.91 7.08 -8.81
C GLY A 58 4.95 6.13 -7.61
N GLY A 59 3.94 6.27 -6.77
CA GLY A 59 3.71 5.36 -5.64
C GLY A 59 3.30 3.95 -6.06
N GLY A 60 3.24 3.03 -5.10
CA GLY A 60 2.88 1.64 -5.33
C GLY A 60 4.10 0.72 -5.39
N SER A 61 4.01 -0.37 -6.15
CA SER A 61 5.07 -1.39 -6.26
C SER A 61 5.82 -1.28 -7.59
N LEU A 62 6.28 -0.08 -7.93
CA LEU A 62 6.83 0.26 -9.25
C LEU A 62 8.37 0.15 -9.31
N ILE A 63 9.04 -0.24 -8.23
CA ILE A 63 10.43 -0.71 -8.30
C ILE A 63 10.39 -2.11 -8.91
N ALA A 64 10.22 -2.13 -10.23
CA ALA A 64 9.96 -3.31 -11.04
C ALA A 64 10.60 -3.12 -12.43
N PRO A 65 11.02 -4.20 -13.11
CA PRO A 65 11.83 -4.10 -14.33
C PRO A 65 11.23 -3.21 -15.42
N THR A 66 9.92 -3.29 -15.66
CA THR A 66 9.23 -2.52 -16.70
C THR A 66 9.25 -1.02 -16.48
N TYR A 67 9.16 -0.57 -15.23
CA TYR A 67 9.21 0.84 -14.88
C TYR A 67 10.65 1.36 -14.74
N LEU A 68 11.57 0.53 -14.22
CA LEU A 68 13.00 0.87 -14.18
C LEU A 68 13.58 1.04 -15.58
N ALA A 69 13.10 0.28 -16.57
CA ALA A 69 13.47 0.48 -17.96
C ALA A 69 13.09 1.89 -18.47
N LYS A 70 11.93 2.44 -18.07
CA LYS A 70 11.52 3.80 -18.42
C LYS A 70 12.36 4.88 -17.75
N LEU A 71 12.83 4.65 -16.53
CA LEU A 71 13.81 5.54 -15.90
C LEU A 71 15.16 5.49 -16.61
N ALA A 72 15.61 4.31 -17.05
CA ALA A 72 16.83 4.17 -17.83
C ALA A 72 16.71 4.84 -19.23
N GLU A 73 15.54 4.79 -19.87
CA GLU A 73 15.26 5.56 -21.10
C GLU A 73 15.36 7.07 -20.83
N ALA A 74 14.75 7.56 -19.75
CA ALA A 74 14.84 8.96 -19.33
C ALA A 74 16.30 9.40 -19.11
N ASP A 75 17.07 8.59 -18.39
CA ASP A 75 18.50 8.83 -18.11
C ASP A 75 19.32 8.96 -19.41
N LYS A 76 19.16 8.02 -20.34
CA LYS A 76 19.83 8.06 -21.66
C LYS A 76 19.48 9.31 -22.47
N GLY A 77 18.25 9.81 -22.31
CA GLY A 77 17.80 11.05 -22.94
C GLY A 77 18.13 12.32 -22.16
N ASN A 78 18.95 12.24 -21.11
CA ASN A 78 19.26 13.35 -20.19
C ASN A 78 18.02 14.00 -19.56
N LYS A 79 16.95 13.22 -19.35
CA LYS A 79 15.74 13.67 -18.67
C LYS A 79 15.88 13.44 -17.16
N PRO A 80 15.71 14.46 -16.31
CA PRO A 80 15.74 14.27 -14.86
C PRO A 80 14.58 13.38 -14.41
N TYR A 81 14.84 12.51 -13.45
CA TYR A 81 13.81 11.66 -12.88
C TYR A 81 13.91 11.51 -11.36
N TYR A 82 12.75 11.19 -10.77
CA TYR A 82 12.50 11.19 -9.34
C TYR A 82 11.68 9.95 -8.96
N ILE A 83 11.87 9.42 -7.76
CA ILE A 83 11.10 8.29 -7.22
C ILE A 83 10.26 8.77 -6.04
N TRP A 84 8.94 8.71 -6.20
CA TRP A 84 7.92 9.19 -5.27
C TRP A 84 7.35 8.03 -4.43
N GLY A 85 8.06 7.66 -3.36
CA GLY A 85 7.55 6.71 -2.36
C GLY A 85 7.25 5.31 -2.89
N SER A 86 7.87 4.89 -4.00
CA SER A 86 7.66 3.56 -4.58
C SER A 86 8.26 2.47 -3.68
N GLY A 87 7.65 1.29 -3.68
CA GLY A 87 8.15 0.11 -2.99
C GLY A 87 8.56 -1.01 -3.92
N VAL A 88 9.28 -1.97 -3.35
CA VAL A 88 9.58 -3.28 -3.97
C VAL A 88 8.41 -4.24 -3.71
N ASP A 89 8.25 -5.26 -4.55
CA ASP A 89 7.31 -6.36 -4.32
C ASP A 89 7.86 -7.69 -4.86
N LYS A 90 7.77 -7.90 -6.18
CA LYS A 90 8.05 -9.21 -6.82
C LYS A 90 9.54 -9.55 -6.94
N LEU A 91 10.43 -8.61 -6.65
CA LEU A 91 11.88 -8.82 -6.74
C LEU A 91 12.45 -9.57 -5.52
N VAL A 92 11.69 -9.64 -4.42
CA VAL A 92 12.11 -10.32 -3.20
C VAL A 92 11.29 -11.58 -2.99
N SER A 93 11.98 -12.73 -2.95
CA SER A 93 11.36 -14.02 -2.63
C SER A 93 10.95 -14.09 -1.16
N LYS A 94 10.08 -15.05 -0.78
CA LYS A 94 9.72 -15.30 0.62
C LYS A 94 10.94 -15.56 1.51
N LYS A 95 11.86 -16.42 1.06
CA LYS A 95 13.13 -16.68 1.76
C LYS A 95 13.96 -15.40 1.94
N GLY A 96 13.91 -14.52 0.95
CA GLY A 96 14.60 -13.24 1.01
C GLY A 96 13.99 -12.33 2.08
N LEU A 97 12.67 -12.19 2.06
CA LEU A 97 11.94 -11.45 3.10
C LEU A 97 12.24 -12.01 4.50
N ASP A 98 12.19 -13.33 4.68
CA ASP A 98 12.44 -13.96 5.97
C ASP A 98 13.86 -13.70 6.49
N ALA A 99 14.85 -13.74 5.62
CA ALA A 99 16.22 -13.37 5.98
C ALA A 99 16.31 -11.89 6.42
N MET A 100 15.63 -10.98 5.72
CA MET A 100 15.62 -9.56 6.09
C MET A 100 14.95 -9.31 7.44
N LEU A 101 13.80 -9.94 7.69
CA LEU A 101 13.07 -9.79 8.96
C LEU A 101 13.84 -10.39 10.15
N ASN A 102 14.61 -11.45 9.92
CA ASN A 102 15.39 -12.12 10.97
C ASN A 102 16.84 -11.60 11.08
N GLY A 103 17.20 -10.54 10.36
CA GLY A 103 18.57 -10.01 10.34
C GLY A 103 19.63 -10.99 9.81
N THR A 104 19.22 -11.98 9.01
CA THR A 104 20.10 -13.02 8.47
C THR A 104 20.70 -12.58 7.13
N PRO A 105 21.99 -12.87 6.85
CA PRO A 105 22.59 -12.57 5.57
C PRO A 105 21.84 -13.22 4.40
N LEU A 106 21.54 -12.43 3.36
CA LEU A 106 20.85 -12.93 2.18
C LEU A 106 21.79 -13.76 1.29
N PRO A 107 21.27 -14.79 0.58
CA PRO A 107 22.05 -15.56 -0.38
C PRO A 107 22.68 -14.63 -1.44
N ALA A 108 23.98 -14.79 -1.72
CA ALA A 108 24.72 -13.95 -2.68
C ALA A 108 24.06 -13.84 -4.08
N LYS A 109 23.28 -14.84 -4.49
CA LYS A 109 22.55 -14.85 -5.76
C LYS A 109 21.39 -13.85 -5.84
N LEU A 110 20.83 -13.43 -4.69
CA LEU A 110 19.81 -12.36 -4.61
C LEU A 110 20.42 -10.95 -4.74
N ILE A 111 21.72 -10.80 -4.46
CA ILE A 111 22.45 -9.52 -4.47
C ILE A 111 22.78 -9.08 -5.91
N ALA A 112 22.91 -10.02 -6.86
CA ALA A 112 23.72 -9.79 -8.05
C ALA A 112 23.00 -9.55 -9.39
N GLN A 113 21.66 -9.66 -9.50
CA GLN A 113 21.02 -9.79 -10.83
C GLN A 113 19.77 -8.95 -11.11
N SER A 114 19.26 -8.14 -10.17
CA SER A 114 17.91 -7.53 -10.34
C SER A 114 17.85 -6.01 -10.21
N ILE A 115 18.93 -5.35 -9.78
CA ILE A 115 18.91 -3.92 -9.48
C ILE A 115 20.08 -3.27 -10.21
N HIS A 116 19.77 -2.47 -11.24
CA HIS A 116 20.73 -1.53 -11.81
C HIS A 116 20.87 -0.36 -10.84
N SER A 117 21.80 -0.44 -9.88
CA SER A 117 22.05 0.61 -8.89
C SER A 117 22.24 1.98 -9.51
N ASP A 118 22.82 2.04 -10.70
CA ASP A 118 22.99 3.26 -11.51
C ASP A 118 21.69 4.07 -11.64
N VAL A 119 20.54 3.42 -11.83
CA VAL A 119 19.25 4.11 -11.96
C VAL A 119 18.90 4.84 -10.66
N PHE A 120 19.17 4.24 -9.52
CA PHE A 120 18.87 4.87 -8.22
C PHE A 120 19.92 5.92 -7.83
N GLN A 121 21.18 5.73 -8.23
CA GLN A 121 22.26 6.68 -7.99
C GLN A 121 22.11 7.96 -8.83
N ARG A 122 21.54 7.86 -10.04
CA ARG A 122 21.31 9.00 -10.95
C ARG A 122 19.98 9.71 -10.73
N ALA A 123 19.03 9.08 -10.01
CA ALA A 123 17.79 9.71 -9.62
C ALA A 123 18.05 10.99 -8.82
N ARG A 124 17.33 12.07 -9.15
CA ARG A 124 17.47 13.38 -8.49
C ARG A 124 16.88 13.37 -7.08
N PHE A 125 15.95 12.47 -6.84
CA PHE A 125 15.34 12.22 -5.54
C PHE A 125 14.89 10.76 -5.49
N THR A 126 15.22 10.07 -4.40
CA THR A 126 14.76 8.70 -4.18
C THR A 126 14.12 8.60 -2.80
N ALA A 127 12.81 8.37 -2.79
CA ALA A 127 12.08 7.99 -1.61
C ALA A 127 11.36 6.66 -1.83
N VAL A 128 11.45 5.77 -0.86
CA VAL A 128 10.81 4.45 -0.89
C VAL A 128 9.77 4.30 0.22
N ARG A 129 8.80 3.41 -0.03
CA ARG A 129 7.66 3.18 0.88
C ARG A 129 8.10 2.78 2.29
N GLY A 130 9.09 1.92 2.42
CA GLY A 130 9.45 1.32 3.70
C GLY A 130 10.92 0.92 3.82
N PRO A 131 11.35 0.58 5.05
CA PRO A 131 12.74 0.27 5.34
C PRO A 131 13.20 -1.04 4.69
N LEU A 132 12.31 -2.00 4.40
CA LEU A 132 12.70 -3.22 3.70
C LEU A 132 13.02 -2.91 2.23
N SER A 133 12.26 -2.04 1.58
CA SER A 133 12.59 -1.56 0.23
C SER A 133 13.93 -0.82 0.22
N GLN A 134 14.21 0.01 1.24
CA GLN A 134 15.51 0.68 1.38
C GLN A 134 16.65 -0.31 1.52
N ALA A 135 16.51 -1.29 2.43
CA ALA A 135 17.50 -2.34 2.64
C ALA A 135 17.77 -3.15 1.36
N PHE A 136 16.71 -3.48 0.60
CA PHE A 136 16.85 -4.16 -0.69
C PHE A 136 17.69 -3.34 -1.70
N LEU A 137 17.47 -2.03 -1.79
CA LEU A 137 18.27 -1.17 -2.67
C LEU A 137 19.72 -1.00 -2.18
N GLN A 138 19.94 -0.93 -0.86
CA GLN A 138 21.29 -0.87 -0.27
C GLN A 138 22.11 -2.10 -0.64
N MET A 139 21.50 -3.27 -0.60
CA MET A 139 22.12 -4.50 -1.06
C MET A 139 22.47 -4.49 -2.55
N GLY A 140 21.71 -3.74 -3.35
CA GLY A 140 22.02 -3.48 -4.75
C GLY A 140 23.19 -2.50 -4.95
N GLY A 141 23.75 -1.90 -3.90
CA GLY A 141 24.86 -0.95 -3.99
C GLY A 141 24.44 0.53 -4.01
N VAL A 142 23.21 0.85 -3.59
CA VAL A 142 22.74 2.23 -3.44
C VAL A 142 22.99 2.71 -2.01
N ALA A 143 23.74 3.81 -1.83
CA ALA A 143 24.06 4.31 -0.49
C ALA A 143 22.79 4.71 0.30
N ALA A 144 22.78 4.43 1.60
CA ALA A 144 21.61 4.59 2.46
C ALA A 144 21.10 6.04 2.51
N GLU A 145 22.02 6.98 2.60
CA GLU A 145 21.80 8.42 2.63
C GLU A 145 21.13 8.98 1.36
N ASN A 146 21.19 8.23 0.26
CA ASN A 146 20.57 8.60 -1.01
C ASN A 146 19.13 8.08 -1.14
N ILE A 147 18.64 7.31 -0.16
CA ILE A 147 17.31 6.72 -0.18
C ILE A 147 16.56 7.12 1.08
N ALA A 148 15.57 8.01 0.95
CA ALA A 148 14.68 8.33 2.05
C ALA A 148 13.62 7.23 2.25
N VAL A 149 13.31 6.88 3.50
CA VAL A 149 12.10 6.12 3.84
C VAL A 149 10.98 7.12 4.09
N SER A 150 10.02 7.20 3.16
CA SER A 150 8.98 8.24 3.16
C SER A 150 7.61 7.76 3.61
N GLY A 151 7.43 6.47 3.83
CA GLY A 151 6.09 5.89 3.98
C GLY A 151 5.39 5.70 2.64
N ASP A 152 4.27 4.98 2.67
CA ASP A 152 3.38 4.87 1.53
C ASP A 152 2.75 6.24 1.21
N PRO A 153 2.70 6.71 -0.05
CA PRO A 153 2.14 8.03 -0.36
C PRO A 153 0.71 8.24 0.13
N ALA A 154 -0.11 7.20 0.27
CA ALA A 154 -1.47 7.34 0.80
C ALA A 154 -1.49 7.76 2.28
N LEU A 155 -0.38 7.66 3.01
CA LEU A 155 -0.25 8.22 4.37
C LEU A 155 -0.28 9.76 4.39
N LEU A 156 -0.27 10.43 3.23
CA LEU A 156 -0.56 11.87 3.13
C LEU A 156 -2.04 12.20 3.26
N LEU A 157 -2.93 11.21 3.13
CA LEU A 157 -4.36 11.36 3.42
C LEU A 157 -4.61 11.44 4.93
N THR A 158 -5.76 12.00 5.28
CA THR A 158 -6.27 12.18 6.64
C THR A 158 -7.69 11.64 6.73
N PRO A 159 -8.21 11.33 7.94
CA PRO A 159 -9.60 10.88 8.09
C PRO A 159 -10.64 11.82 7.44
N GLU A 160 -10.34 13.12 7.35
CA GLU A 160 -11.18 14.15 6.74
C GLU A 160 -11.36 13.98 5.21
N ASP A 161 -10.48 13.22 4.57
CA ASP A 161 -10.58 12.90 3.14
C ASP A 161 -11.67 11.85 2.86
N ALA A 162 -12.15 11.15 3.89
CA ALA A 162 -13.20 10.15 3.75
C ALA A 162 -14.49 10.75 3.15
N LYS A 163 -15.15 9.98 2.29
CA LYS A 163 -16.42 10.36 1.64
C LYS A 163 -17.51 9.36 2.01
N PRO A 164 -18.75 9.83 2.27
CA PRO A 164 -19.82 8.92 2.61
C PRO A 164 -20.06 7.92 1.48
N VAL A 165 -20.38 6.69 1.86
CA VAL A 165 -20.98 5.72 0.94
C VAL A 165 -22.38 6.21 0.58
N SER A 166 -22.79 6.00 -0.67
CA SER A 166 -24.10 6.45 -1.18
C SER A 166 -25.29 5.62 -0.64
N TYR A 167 -25.03 4.63 0.20
CA TYR A 167 -26.03 3.78 0.83
C TYR A 167 -25.63 3.53 2.28
N GLU A 168 -26.62 3.45 3.18
CA GLU A 168 -26.38 3.19 4.60
C GLU A 168 -25.76 1.80 4.83
N PRO A 169 -25.04 1.61 5.96
CA PRO A 169 -24.63 0.30 6.41
C PRO A 169 -25.87 -0.57 6.58
N PRO A 170 -26.00 -1.68 5.82
CA PRO A 170 -27.24 -2.45 5.82
C PRO A 170 -27.33 -3.43 7.00
N LEU A 171 -26.47 -3.28 8.01
CA LEU A 171 -26.44 -4.12 9.20
C LEU A 171 -26.88 -3.31 10.43
N PRO A 172 -27.52 -3.96 11.41
CA PRO A 172 -27.84 -3.33 12.69
C PRO A 172 -26.62 -2.65 13.32
N ARG A 173 -26.81 -1.42 13.83
CA ARG A 173 -25.78 -0.60 14.51
C ARG A 173 -25.66 -0.93 16.01
N ASP A 174 -26.43 -1.91 16.49
CA ASP A 174 -26.43 -2.34 17.89
C ASP A 174 -25.15 -3.09 18.28
N ARG A 175 -24.28 -3.44 17.32
CA ARG A 175 -23.06 -4.21 17.55
C ARG A 175 -21.87 -3.68 16.77
N PRO A 176 -20.64 -3.82 17.30
CA PRO A 176 -19.42 -3.38 16.61
C PRO A 176 -19.17 -4.16 15.31
N TYR A 177 -18.52 -3.49 14.37
CA TYR A 177 -18.12 -4.07 13.09
C TYR A 177 -16.66 -4.51 13.09
N ILE A 178 -16.38 -5.63 12.42
CA ILE A 178 -15.04 -6.00 11.96
C ILE A 178 -15.01 -5.84 10.44
N GLY A 179 -14.02 -5.10 9.96
CA GLY A 179 -13.78 -4.96 8.53
C GLY A 179 -13.00 -6.17 8.00
N ILE A 180 -13.39 -6.71 6.85
CA ILE A 180 -12.58 -7.72 6.16
C ILE A 180 -12.38 -7.29 4.72
N ASN A 181 -11.13 -6.95 4.38
CA ASN A 181 -10.75 -6.84 2.98
C ASN A 181 -10.32 -8.20 2.43
N TRP A 182 -11.08 -8.71 1.47
CA TRP A 182 -10.77 -9.97 0.78
C TRP A 182 -10.83 -9.81 -0.74
N GLY A 183 -10.14 -10.69 -1.45
CA GLY A 183 -10.02 -10.62 -2.89
C GLY A 183 -9.14 -11.72 -3.45
N THR A 184 -8.52 -11.47 -4.60
CA THR A 184 -7.58 -12.41 -5.22
C THR A 184 -6.27 -11.72 -5.60
N ALA A 185 -5.16 -12.42 -5.43
CA ALA A 185 -3.88 -12.09 -6.04
C ALA A 185 -3.51 -13.11 -7.12
N MET A 186 -4.50 -13.84 -7.67
CA MET A 186 -4.34 -14.88 -8.68
C MET A 186 -3.39 -16.00 -8.21
N ASN A 187 -3.47 -16.39 -6.93
CA ASN A 187 -2.57 -17.32 -6.24
C ASN A 187 -1.08 -16.88 -6.21
N LEU A 188 -0.80 -15.60 -6.49
CA LEU A 188 0.51 -14.99 -6.26
C LEU A 188 0.63 -14.51 -4.80
N VAL A 189 0.42 -15.44 -3.88
CA VAL A 189 0.55 -15.27 -2.43
C VAL A 189 1.61 -16.23 -1.90
N PHE A 190 2.22 -15.91 -0.76
CA PHE A 190 3.02 -16.89 -0.03
C PHE A 190 2.15 -18.09 0.33
N GLY A 191 2.63 -19.30 0.00
CA GLY A 191 1.91 -20.56 0.14
C GLY A 191 1.10 -20.98 -1.09
N HIS A 192 0.89 -20.08 -2.07
CA HIS A 192 0.19 -20.36 -3.34
C HIS A 192 -1.22 -20.97 -3.21
N ASP A 193 -1.90 -20.68 -2.10
CA ASP A 193 -3.19 -21.29 -1.76
C ASP A 193 -4.14 -20.26 -1.15
N GLU A 194 -4.74 -19.42 -2.01
CA GLU A 194 -5.76 -18.45 -1.58
C GLU A 194 -7.01 -19.13 -1.02
N ALA A 195 -7.33 -20.35 -1.46
CA ALA A 195 -8.49 -21.08 -0.99
C ALA A 195 -8.35 -21.47 0.48
N SER A 196 -7.19 -21.97 0.89
CA SER A 196 -6.89 -22.26 2.30
C SER A 196 -6.93 -21.00 3.17
N VAL A 197 -6.36 -19.88 2.68
CA VAL A 197 -6.43 -18.59 3.38
C VAL A 197 -7.88 -18.13 3.54
N GLU A 198 -8.69 -18.22 2.49
CA GLU A 198 -10.12 -17.92 2.54
C GLU A 198 -10.84 -18.77 3.59
N ASP A 199 -10.60 -20.09 3.60
CA ASP A 199 -11.27 -20.99 4.55
C ASP A 199 -10.87 -20.69 6.01
N LYS A 200 -9.61 -20.30 6.25
CA LYS A 200 -9.12 -19.84 7.57
C LYS A 200 -9.79 -18.54 7.98
N LEU A 201 -9.91 -17.57 7.07
CA LEU A 201 -10.64 -16.32 7.33
C LEU A 201 -12.13 -16.54 7.58
N VAL A 202 -12.77 -17.48 6.84
CA VAL A 202 -14.17 -17.85 7.07
C VAL A 202 -14.36 -18.40 8.48
N ARG A 203 -13.44 -19.24 8.97
CA ARG A 203 -13.50 -19.76 10.36
C ARG A 203 -13.37 -18.65 11.38
N ALA A 204 -12.40 -17.75 11.22
CA ALA A 204 -12.24 -16.59 12.10
C ALA A 204 -13.49 -15.67 12.08
N ALA A 205 -14.04 -15.38 10.89
CA ALA A 205 -15.24 -14.57 10.74
C ALA A 205 -16.47 -15.18 11.42
N LYS A 206 -16.66 -16.50 11.31
CA LYS A 206 -17.74 -17.20 12.02
C LYS A 206 -17.59 -17.10 13.53
N GLU A 207 -16.36 -17.18 14.03
CA GLU A 207 -16.09 -17.04 15.47
C GLU A 207 -16.34 -15.62 15.97
N TRP A 208 -15.89 -14.58 15.25
CA TRP A 208 -16.24 -13.21 15.60
C TRP A 208 -17.75 -12.96 15.58
N ILE A 209 -18.49 -13.55 14.64
CA ILE A 209 -19.96 -13.46 14.62
C ILE A 209 -20.56 -14.10 15.88
N ARG A 210 -20.03 -15.25 16.34
CA ARG A 210 -20.46 -15.89 17.60
C ARG A 210 -20.17 -15.01 18.82
N GLN A 211 -19.09 -14.23 18.78
CA GLN A 211 -18.73 -13.26 19.82
C GLN A 211 -19.55 -11.96 19.77
N GLY A 212 -20.47 -11.83 18.79
CA GLY A 212 -21.39 -10.70 18.70
C GLY A 212 -21.00 -9.63 17.68
N TYR A 213 -19.95 -9.82 16.89
CA TYR A 213 -19.53 -8.89 15.83
C TYR A 213 -20.35 -9.03 14.56
N SER A 214 -20.48 -7.92 13.84
CA SER A 214 -20.96 -7.89 12.45
C SER A 214 -19.75 -7.72 11.53
N ILE A 215 -19.80 -8.29 10.33
CA ILE A 215 -18.68 -8.25 9.37
C ILE A 215 -19.03 -7.32 8.21
N LEU A 216 -18.20 -6.29 8.01
CA LEU A 216 -18.23 -5.43 6.82
C LEU A 216 -17.09 -5.85 5.90
N MET A 217 -17.42 -6.58 4.85
CA MET A 217 -16.48 -6.94 3.80
C MET A 217 -16.37 -5.83 2.77
N PHE A 218 -15.17 -5.60 2.24
CA PHE A 218 -14.94 -4.62 1.18
C PHE A 218 -13.83 -5.06 0.24
N VAL A 219 -13.84 -4.53 -0.99
CA VAL A 219 -12.87 -4.86 -2.05
C VAL A 219 -12.00 -3.66 -2.39
N MET A 220 -10.82 -3.89 -2.96
CA MET A 220 -9.96 -2.80 -3.46
C MET A 220 -9.96 -2.71 -5.00
N TRP A 221 -10.43 -3.75 -5.68
CA TRP A 221 -10.38 -3.87 -7.13
C TRP A 221 -11.57 -4.69 -7.62
N PRO A 222 -12.20 -4.41 -8.79
CA PRO A 222 -13.39 -5.14 -9.22
C PRO A 222 -13.19 -6.66 -9.36
N HIS A 223 -11.96 -7.11 -9.64
CA HIS A 223 -11.66 -8.54 -9.73
C HIS A 223 -11.69 -9.26 -8.38
N ASP A 224 -11.69 -8.52 -7.27
CA ASP A 224 -11.84 -9.08 -5.92
C ASP A 224 -13.29 -9.46 -5.61
N ILE A 225 -14.28 -8.92 -6.34
CA ILE A 225 -15.71 -9.08 -6.05
C ILE A 225 -16.13 -10.55 -6.06
N ALA A 226 -15.68 -11.32 -7.05
CA ALA A 226 -16.04 -12.74 -7.15
C ALA A 226 -15.53 -13.55 -5.95
N ALA A 227 -14.29 -13.33 -5.53
CA ALA A 227 -13.71 -13.98 -4.36
C ALA A 227 -14.41 -13.53 -3.06
N SER A 228 -14.69 -12.24 -2.92
CA SER A 228 -15.41 -11.69 -1.77
C SER A 228 -16.84 -12.19 -1.64
N ARG A 229 -17.59 -12.30 -2.75
CA ARG A 229 -18.93 -12.91 -2.76
C ARG A 229 -18.88 -14.37 -2.33
N ARG A 230 -17.92 -15.14 -2.86
CA ARG A 230 -17.71 -16.55 -2.47
C ARG A 230 -17.45 -16.68 -0.97
N MET A 231 -16.52 -15.89 -0.42
CA MET A 231 -16.23 -15.88 1.02
C MET A 231 -17.47 -15.49 1.84
N MET A 232 -18.19 -14.42 1.45
CA MET A 232 -19.44 -14.01 2.10
C MET A 232 -20.47 -15.15 2.14
N HIS A 233 -20.61 -15.91 1.04
CA HIS A 233 -21.47 -17.09 1.00
C HIS A 233 -20.99 -18.22 1.92
N LYS A 234 -19.67 -18.49 1.99
CA LYS A 234 -19.10 -19.50 2.91
C LYS A 234 -19.29 -19.15 4.39
N ILE A 235 -19.29 -17.86 4.74
CA ILE A 235 -19.58 -17.41 6.12
C ILE A 235 -21.04 -17.75 6.48
N GLY A 236 -21.99 -17.51 5.57
CA GLY A 236 -23.35 -18.03 5.70
C GLY A 236 -24.22 -17.35 6.77
N CYS A 237 -24.05 -16.05 7.01
CA CYS A 237 -24.84 -15.27 8.00
C CYS A 237 -25.33 -13.94 7.41
N LYS A 238 -26.37 -13.97 6.56
CA LYS A 238 -26.83 -12.80 5.77
C LYS A 238 -27.23 -11.58 6.61
N ASN A 239 -27.67 -11.77 7.84
CA ASN A 239 -28.04 -10.70 8.78
C ASN A 239 -26.84 -10.13 9.56
N ARG A 240 -25.64 -10.68 9.38
CA ARG A 240 -24.42 -10.31 10.11
C ARG A 240 -23.23 -9.98 9.20
N VAL A 241 -23.34 -10.21 7.90
CA VAL A 241 -22.25 -10.02 6.94
C VAL A 241 -22.75 -9.22 5.75
N ARG A 242 -22.01 -8.18 5.37
CA ARG A 242 -22.27 -7.42 4.14
C ARG A 242 -21.01 -7.23 3.34
N LEU A 243 -21.12 -7.32 2.02
CA LEU A 243 -20.09 -6.88 1.07
C LEU A 243 -20.39 -5.50 0.50
N PHE A 244 -19.42 -4.58 0.59
CA PHE A 244 -19.38 -3.32 -0.14
C PHE A 244 -18.60 -3.52 -1.44
N GLU A 245 -19.28 -3.35 -2.58
CA GLU A 245 -18.70 -3.49 -3.92
C GLU A 245 -18.33 -2.12 -4.52
N THR A 246 -17.77 -1.23 -3.69
CA THR A 246 -17.16 0.02 -4.16
C THR A 246 -15.64 -0.14 -4.19
N VAL A 247 -15.00 0.53 -5.14
CA VAL A 247 -13.53 0.63 -5.26
C VAL A 247 -13.08 2.09 -5.19
N ASN A 248 -13.94 2.99 -4.71
CA ASN A 248 -13.57 4.37 -4.45
C ASN A 248 -12.81 4.43 -3.10
N PRO A 249 -11.52 4.81 -3.07
CA PRO A 249 -10.70 4.76 -1.86
C PRO A 249 -11.29 5.62 -0.72
N TYR A 250 -11.88 6.77 -1.04
CA TYR A 250 -12.45 7.67 -0.04
C TYR A 250 -13.75 7.13 0.57
N GLN A 251 -14.53 6.36 -0.19
CA GLN A 251 -15.68 5.64 0.36
C GLN A 251 -15.25 4.44 1.22
N LEU A 252 -14.18 3.75 0.82
CA LEU A 252 -13.59 2.67 1.60
C LEU A 252 -13.07 3.17 2.96
N MET A 253 -12.48 4.36 3.02
CA MET A 253 -12.11 5.02 4.29
C MET A 253 -13.31 5.16 5.23
N SER A 254 -14.48 5.57 4.74
CA SER A 254 -15.70 5.65 5.56
C SER A 254 -16.22 4.30 6.03
N ILE A 255 -16.05 3.23 5.23
CA ILE A 255 -16.40 1.86 5.63
C ILE A 255 -15.45 1.39 6.74
N ILE A 256 -14.15 1.59 6.53
CA ILE A 256 -13.10 1.24 7.48
C ILE A 256 -13.30 1.98 8.81
N GLY A 257 -13.58 3.28 8.78
CA GLY A 257 -13.77 4.12 9.98
C GLY A 257 -14.96 3.72 10.87
N GLN A 258 -15.84 2.83 10.41
CA GLN A 258 -16.93 2.26 11.22
C GLN A 258 -16.52 0.98 11.97
N CYS A 259 -15.35 0.42 11.66
CA CYS A 259 -14.89 -0.85 12.18
C CYS A 259 -14.15 -0.66 13.50
N LYS A 260 -14.30 -1.63 14.41
CA LYS A 260 -13.43 -1.74 15.59
C LYS A 260 -12.01 -2.05 15.14
N PHE A 261 -11.84 -3.05 14.29
CA PHE A 261 -10.58 -3.36 13.62
C PHE A 261 -10.84 -3.94 12.23
N THR A 262 -9.80 -4.05 11.41
CA THR A 262 -9.86 -4.67 10.08
C THR A 262 -8.92 -5.86 9.95
N VAL A 263 -9.25 -6.76 9.01
CA VAL A 263 -8.33 -7.79 8.51
C VAL A 263 -8.13 -7.56 7.02
N ASP A 264 -6.90 -7.25 6.64
CA ASP A 264 -6.61 -6.62 5.36
C ASP A 264 -5.74 -7.49 4.46
N PHE A 265 -6.35 -8.07 3.40
CA PHE A 265 -5.61 -8.85 2.40
C PHE A 265 -4.77 -7.97 1.47
N LYS A 266 -5.35 -6.88 0.96
CA LYS A 266 -4.64 -5.97 0.06
C LYS A 266 -3.85 -4.95 0.89
N LEU A 267 -2.62 -4.67 0.45
CA LEU A 267 -1.76 -3.66 1.07
C LEU A 267 -2.50 -2.34 1.36
N HIS A 268 -3.13 -1.74 0.33
CA HIS A 268 -3.76 -0.44 0.50
C HIS A 268 -5.00 -0.48 1.41
N ALA A 269 -5.61 -1.64 1.68
CA ALA A 269 -6.62 -1.73 2.73
C ALA A 269 -5.98 -1.47 4.10
N ALA A 270 -4.84 -2.11 4.41
CA ALA A 270 -4.08 -1.85 5.63
C ALA A 270 -3.56 -0.40 5.71
N VAL A 271 -3.13 0.19 4.58
CA VAL A 271 -2.73 1.61 4.54
C VAL A 271 -3.91 2.51 4.90
N LEU A 272 -5.10 2.29 4.33
CA LEU A 272 -6.29 3.08 4.63
C LEU A 272 -6.77 2.86 6.08
N SER A 273 -6.64 1.66 6.64
CA SER A 273 -6.89 1.39 8.06
C SER A 273 -5.98 2.21 8.96
N ALA A 274 -4.69 2.28 8.66
CA ALA A 274 -3.74 3.15 9.36
C ALA A 274 -4.10 4.65 9.22
N VAL A 275 -4.47 5.11 8.02
CA VAL A 275 -4.95 6.48 7.79
C VAL A 275 -6.16 6.80 8.66
N MET A 276 -7.11 5.86 8.80
CA MET A 276 -8.31 6.02 9.61
C MET A 276 -8.10 5.79 11.11
N ARG A 277 -6.88 5.48 11.57
CA ARG A 277 -6.56 5.09 12.96
C ARG A 277 -7.37 3.90 13.45
N ILE A 278 -7.71 3.00 12.52
CA ILE A 278 -8.38 1.74 12.84
C ILE A 278 -7.31 0.66 12.98
N PRO A 279 -7.23 -0.04 14.13
CA PRO A 279 -6.37 -1.20 14.29
C PRO A 279 -6.60 -2.22 13.17
N PHE A 280 -5.54 -2.81 12.66
CA PHE A 280 -5.63 -3.74 11.54
C PHE A 280 -4.76 -4.98 11.76
N ILE A 281 -5.15 -6.09 11.15
CA ILE A 281 -4.32 -7.27 10.97
C ILE A 281 -4.08 -7.42 9.47
N ALA A 282 -2.84 -7.21 9.02
CA ALA A 282 -2.51 -7.31 7.62
C ALA A 282 -2.15 -8.76 7.24
N LEU A 283 -2.76 -9.29 6.18
CA LEU A 283 -2.35 -10.58 5.64
C LEU A 283 -1.12 -10.37 4.77
N GLY A 284 0.04 -10.78 5.29
CA GLY A 284 1.35 -10.70 4.66
C GLY A 284 1.47 -11.65 3.47
N TYR A 285 0.74 -11.38 2.38
CA TYR A 285 0.69 -12.25 1.22
C TYR A 285 1.90 -12.10 0.30
N ARG A 286 2.58 -10.95 0.36
CA ARG A 286 3.80 -10.62 -0.39
C ARG A 286 4.64 -9.61 0.37
N PHE A 287 5.89 -9.43 -0.08
CA PHE A 287 6.89 -8.50 0.47
C PHE A 287 6.33 -7.12 0.82
N LYS A 288 5.54 -6.53 -0.08
CA LYS A 288 5.07 -5.15 0.09
C LYS A 288 4.23 -4.89 1.33
N VAL A 289 3.55 -5.90 1.87
CA VAL A 289 2.74 -5.78 3.08
C VAL A 289 3.64 -5.63 4.31
N PHE A 290 4.71 -6.43 4.37
CA PHE A 290 5.71 -6.35 5.44
C PHE A 290 6.49 -5.05 5.38
N ASP A 291 6.86 -4.61 4.17
CA ASP A 291 7.59 -3.36 3.96
C ASP A 291 6.80 -2.13 4.42
N PHE A 292 5.48 -2.10 4.14
CA PHE A 292 4.60 -1.07 4.69
C PHE A 292 4.46 -1.18 6.20
N ALA A 293 4.17 -2.37 6.73
CA ALA A 293 4.01 -2.53 8.17
C ALA A 293 5.28 -2.12 8.93
N ALA A 294 6.46 -2.42 8.40
CA ALA A 294 7.73 -1.97 8.95
C ALA A 294 7.91 -0.44 8.93
N SER A 295 7.30 0.28 7.98
CA SER A 295 7.42 1.75 7.91
C SER A 295 6.59 2.48 8.96
N ILE A 296 5.63 1.81 9.58
CA ILE A 296 4.80 2.35 10.66
C ILE A 296 4.87 1.50 11.94
N ASP A 297 5.96 0.75 12.11
CA ASP A 297 6.22 -0.11 13.29
C ASP A 297 5.07 -1.10 13.63
N ALA A 298 4.39 -1.62 12.61
CA ALA A 298 3.22 -2.48 12.72
C ALA A 298 3.49 -3.94 12.32
N LEU A 299 4.76 -4.36 12.21
CA LEU A 299 5.13 -5.75 11.90
C LEU A 299 4.46 -6.81 12.81
N PRO A 300 4.28 -6.59 14.13
CA PRO A 300 3.58 -7.54 15.00
C PRO A 300 2.12 -7.83 14.59
N TYR A 301 1.52 -6.99 13.74
CA TYR A 301 0.16 -7.13 13.24
C TYR A 301 0.10 -7.73 11.82
N VAL A 302 1.21 -8.27 11.30
CA VAL A 302 1.26 -8.93 10.00
C VAL A 302 1.26 -10.45 10.16
N LEU A 303 0.31 -11.12 9.52
CA LEU A 303 0.23 -12.58 9.47
C LEU A 303 0.51 -13.10 8.07
N SER A 304 1.56 -13.89 7.90
CA SER A 304 1.90 -14.49 6.60
C SER A 304 0.81 -15.46 6.12
N THR A 305 0.47 -15.41 4.83
CA THR A 305 -0.59 -16.24 4.25
C THR A 305 -0.26 -17.73 4.18
N ASP A 306 1.03 -18.09 4.23
CA ASP A 306 1.51 -19.48 4.30
C ASP A 306 1.43 -20.08 5.72
N SER A 307 0.95 -19.33 6.71
CA SER A 307 0.78 -19.84 8.07
C SER A 307 -0.28 -20.95 8.12
N SER A 308 0.10 -22.13 8.62
CA SER A 308 -0.83 -23.26 8.83
C SER A 308 -1.89 -22.94 9.90
N THR A 309 -1.54 -22.14 10.91
CA THR A 309 -2.39 -21.72 12.03
C THR A 309 -2.93 -20.29 11.90
N LEU A 310 -3.11 -19.80 10.66
CA LEU A 310 -3.55 -18.42 10.41
C LEU A 310 -4.86 -18.06 11.14
N ASP A 311 -5.84 -18.95 11.14
CA ASP A 311 -7.13 -18.77 11.81
C ASP A 311 -6.98 -18.58 13.32
N GLN A 312 -6.15 -19.41 13.97
CA GLN A 312 -5.85 -19.26 15.41
C GLN A 312 -5.13 -17.95 15.70
N LYS A 313 -4.14 -17.58 14.87
CA LYS A 313 -3.39 -16.33 15.02
C LYS A 313 -4.26 -15.09 14.79
N LEU A 314 -5.22 -15.16 13.87
CA LEU A 314 -6.19 -14.09 13.64
C LEU A 314 -7.02 -13.84 14.91
N LEU A 315 -7.52 -14.90 15.54
CA LEU A 315 -8.28 -14.79 16.79
C LEU A 315 -7.42 -14.22 17.92
N GLN A 316 -6.21 -14.75 18.11
CA GLN A 316 -5.26 -14.27 19.14
C GLN A 316 -4.92 -12.78 18.96
N LEU A 317 -4.58 -12.35 17.75
CA LEU A 317 -4.28 -10.94 17.48
C LEU A 317 -5.53 -10.06 17.64
N SER A 318 -6.71 -10.53 17.22
CA SER A 318 -7.95 -9.77 17.44
C SER A 318 -8.22 -9.56 18.92
N THR A 319 -8.08 -10.59 19.77
CA THR A 319 -8.20 -10.47 21.22
C THR A 319 -7.19 -9.48 21.79
N ARG A 320 -5.92 -9.55 21.37
CA ARG A 320 -4.89 -8.60 21.81
C ARG A 320 -5.21 -7.16 21.42
N ILE A 321 -5.70 -6.93 20.20
CA ILE A 321 -6.14 -5.60 19.74
C ILE A 321 -7.27 -5.10 20.63
N GLU A 322 -8.23 -5.94 20.99
CA GLU A 322 -9.36 -5.54 21.82
C GLU A 322 -8.95 -5.20 23.26
N GLU A 323 -8.10 -6.02 23.86
CA GLU A 323 -7.58 -5.80 25.22
C GLU A 323 -6.74 -4.53 25.31
N ASN A 324 -6.06 -4.15 24.23
CA ASN A 324 -5.13 -3.01 24.18
C ASN A 324 -5.59 -1.95 23.15
N TYR A 325 -6.90 -1.76 23.01
CA TYR A 325 -7.46 -0.99 21.89
C TYR A 325 -6.93 0.44 21.82
N THR A 326 -7.06 1.18 22.92
CA THR A 326 -6.62 2.58 23.00
C THR A 326 -5.12 2.71 22.74
N ASP A 327 -4.31 1.81 23.30
CA ASP A 327 -2.86 1.83 23.11
C ASP A 327 -2.49 1.51 21.65
N THR A 328 -3.18 0.56 21.04
CA THR A 328 -2.99 0.21 19.63
C THR A 328 -3.34 1.39 18.71
N VAL A 329 -4.45 2.09 18.98
CA VAL A 329 -4.84 3.30 18.23
C VAL A 329 -3.80 4.41 18.41
N ASN A 330 -3.35 4.66 19.63
CA ASN A 330 -2.34 5.67 19.93
C ASN A 330 -1.00 5.36 19.26
N GLU A 331 -0.62 4.08 19.20
CA GLU A 331 0.59 3.64 18.49
C GLU A 331 0.49 3.95 17.00
N ILE A 332 -0.61 3.53 16.36
CA ILE A 332 -0.85 3.80 14.94
C ILE A 332 -0.82 5.31 14.68
N ASP A 333 -1.50 6.11 15.50
CA ASP A 333 -1.51 7.56 15.31
C ASP A 333 -0.11 8.16 15.45
N ARG A 334 0.66 7.76 16.47
CA ARG A 334 2.04 8.21 16.67
C ARG A 334 2.94 7.91 15.47
N GLN A 335 2.76 6.75 14.83
CA GLN A 335 3.54 6.33 13.67
C GLN A 335 3.06 6.99 12.37
N VAL A 336 1.76 7.23 12.21
CA VAL A 336 1.18 7.83 10.98
C VAL A 336 1.30 9.37 10.98
N PHE A 337 1.20 10.01 12.14
CA PHE A 337 1.19 11.46 12.30
C PHE A 337 2.39 12.19 11.66
N PRO A 338 3.64 11.70 11.74
CA PRO A 338 4.78 12.34 11.06
C PRO A 338 4.59 12.43 9.53
N TYR A 339 4.01 11.42 8.89
CA TYR A 339 3.78 11.40 7.45
C TYR A 339 2.81 12.49 7.01
N GLN A 340 1.75 12.72 7.80
CA GLN A 340 0.73 13.72 7.53
C GLN A 340 1.17 15.14 7.91
N LYS A 341 1.72 15.32 9.12
CA LYS A 341 2.05 16.65 9.64
C LYS A 341 3.38 17.19 9.10
N LYS A 342 4.41 16.36 9.04
CA LYS A 342 5.74 16.77 8.54
C LYS A 342 5.86 16.60 7.03
N LYS A 343 4.85 16.00 6.37
CA LYS A 343 4.80 15.76 4.92
C LYS A 343 6.12 15.22 4.38
N MET A 344 6.63 14.18 5.05
CA MET A 344 7.98 13.64 4.85
C MET A 344 8.30 13.30 3.40
N LEU A 345 7.29 12.97 2.60
CA LEU A 345 7.41 12.78 1.16
C LEU A 345 7.24 14.10 0.37
N ALA A 346 6.11 14.78 0.54
CA ALA A 346 5.67 15.84 -0.37
C ALA A 346 6.56 17.09 -0.34
N GLU A 347 6.89 17.60 0.84
CA GLU A 347 7.64 18.85 0.96
C GLU A 347 9.06 18.79 0.38
N PRO A 348 9.91 17.81 0.74
CA PRO A 348 11.25 17.73 0.16
C PRO A 348 11.23 17.41 -1.33
N PHE A 349 10.29 16.58 -1.79
CA PHE A 349 10.15 16.24 -3.21
C PHE A 349 9.78 17.47 -4.06
N PHE A 350 8.67 18.15 -3.75
CA PHE A 350 8.19 19.25 -4.59
C PHE A 350 9.13 20.46 -4.54
N ARG A 351 9.79 20.70 -3.40
CA ARG A 351 10.84 21.71 -3.30
C ARG A 351 11.98 21.43 -4.29
N ARG A 352 12.42 20.17 -4.40
CA ARG A 352 13.49 19.78 -5.33
C ARG A 352 13.01 19.83 -6.78
N LEU A 353 11.85 19.25 -7.08
CA LEU A 353 11.27 19.25 -8.43
C LEU A 353 11.09 20.68 -8.96
N GLN A 354 10.52 21.58 -8.15
CA GLN A 354 10.35 22.98 -8.53
C GLN A 354 11.69 23.64 -8.81
N LYS A 355 12.66 23.51 -7.90
CA LYS A 355 13.97 24.15 -8.05
C LYS A 355 14.67 23.69 -9.34
N GLU A 356 14.61 22.40 -9.68
CA GLU A 356 15.38 21.84 -10.79
C GLU A 356 14.69 22.00 -12.15
N VAL A 357 13.35 21.98 -12.18
CA VAL A 357 12.59 22.08 -13.44
C VAL A 357 12.23 23.53 -13.79
N GLU A 358 12.29 24.47 -12.84
CA GLU A 358 12.16 25.91 -13.16
C GLU A 358 13.45 26.52 -13.73
N THR A 359 14.63 26.00 -13.36
CA THR A 359 15.94 26.56 -13.76
C THR A 359 16.49 26.00 -15.06
N ASN A 360 15.94 24.89 -15.55
CA ASN A 360 16.22 24.28 -16.85
C ASN A 360 15.02 24.51 -17.75
#